data_AF-A0A147IPS7-F1
#
_entry.id   AF-A0A147IPS7-F1
#
_cell.length_a   1.000
_cell.length_b   1.000
_cell.length_c   1.000
_cell.angle_alpha   90.00
_cell.angle_beta   90.00
_cell.angle_gamma   90.00
#
_symmetry.space_group_name_H-M   'P 1'
#
loop_
_entity.id
_entity.type
_entity.pdbx_description
1 polymer ?
#
loop_
_entity_poly.entity_id
_entity_poly.type
_entity_poly.pdbx_seq_one_letter_code
_entity_poly.pdbx_strand_id
1 'polypeptide(L)'
;MLIATVAAATAAGTRLPDLDTPLQLQHRSALVHSVLPFYVATLDLRTWPVAAGLGFGVGFHLAADLFPGTMRGFATIKIPLIGSIGAFPSYIWIAVNAAANMVGAFVILEWIAADRVAACALAATGVLGASYLLRTKGGFYALVVMIALGWLFLG
;
A
#
# COMPACT_ATOMS: atom_id res chain seq x y z
N MET A 1 -14.17 -17.20 -3.17
CA MET A 1 -12.88 -16.97 -3.86
C MET A 1 -12.40 -15.53 -3.71
N LEU A 2 -13.26 -14.51 -3.94
CA LEU A 2 -12.89 -13.09 -3.85
C LEU A 2 -12.10 -12.71 -2.59
N ILE A 3 -12.63 -13.01 -1.39
CA ILE A 3 -11.97 -12.69 -0.11
C ILE A 3 -10.54 -13.26 -0.06
N ALA A 4 -10.35 -14.51 -0.46
CA ALA A 4 -9.05 -15.16 -0.47
C ALA A 4 -8.10 -14.52 -1.50
N THR A 5 -8.59 -14.15 -2.69
CA THR A 5 -7.80 -13.44 -3.70
C THR A 5 -7.35 -12.07 -3.19
N VAL A 6 -8.26 -11.28 -2.61
CA VAL A 6 -7.96 -9.98 -2.03
C VAL A 6 -6.92 -10.12 -0.90
N ALA A 7 -7.13 -11.06 0.03
CA ALA A 7 -6.21 -11.30 1.14
C ALA A 7 -4.81 -11.74 0.67
N ALA A 8 -4.73 -12.67 -0.30
CA ALA A 8 -3.47 -13.12 -0.87
C ALA A 8 -2.74 -11.98 -1.60
N ALA A 9 -3.47 -11.18 -2.38
CA ALA A 9 -2.91 -10.02 -3.06
C ALA A 9 -2.49 -8.91 -2.08
N THR A 10 -3.19 -8.72 -0.96
CA THR A 10 -2.74 -7.82 0.12
C THR A 10 -1.44 -8.29 0.74
N ALA A 11 -1.33 -9.59 1.09
CA ALA A 11 -0.09 -10.14 1.60
C ALA A 11 1.07 -9.95 0.61
N ALA A 12 0.84 -10.19 -0.69
CA ALA A 12 1.83 -9.93 -1.74
C ALA A 12 2.18 -8.43 -1.85
N GLY A 13 1.18 -7.55 -1.81
CA GLY A 13 1.32 -6.10 -1.91
C GLY A 13 2.18 -5.51 -0.80
N THR A 14 2.18 -6.09 0.41
CA THR A 14 3.07 -5.62 1.50
C THR A 14 4.56 -5.84 1.22
N ARG A 15 4.90 -6.69 0.25
CA ARG A 15 6.29 -7.02 -0.14
C ARG A 15 6.64 -6.55 -1.55
N LEU A 16 5.64 -6.21 -2.35
CA LEU A 16 5.83 -5.81 -3.75
C LEU A 16 6.76 -4.58 -3.89
N PRO A 17 6.64 -3.52 -3.06
CA PRO A 17 7.55 -2.38 -3.14
C PRO A 17 9.03 -2.76 -2.98
N ASP A 18 9.34 -3.76 -2.14
CA ASP A 18 10.72 -4.23 -1.93
C ASP A 18 11.30 -5.01 -3.12
N LEU A 19 10.50 -5.33 -4.14
CA LEU A 19 11.02 -5.93 -5.37
C LEU A 19 11.93 -4.99 -6.16
N ASP A 20 11.97 -3.69 -5.83
CA ASP A 20 12.93 -2.77 -6.44
C ASP A 20 14.39 -3.20 -6.27
N THR A 21 14.72 -3.82 -5.16
CA THR A 21 16.08 -4.22 -4.81
C THR A 21 16.55 -5.40 -5.66
N PRO A 22 15.84 -6.55 -5.70
CA PRO A 22 16.21 -7.65 -6.59
C PRO A 22 16.08 -7.29 -8.09
N LEU A 23 15.21 -6.33 -8.45
CA LEU A 23 15.06 -5.84 -9.83
C LEU A 23 16.05 -4.72 -10.20
N GLN A 24 16.97 -4.35 -9.29
CA GLN A 24 17.97 -3.30 -9.50
C GLN A 24 17.37 -1.93 -9.86
N LEU A 25 16.14 -1.64 -9.43
CA LEU A 25 15.43 -0.37 -9.65
C LEU A 25 15.83 0.73 -8.65
N GLN A 26 16.85 0.48 -7.83
CA GLN A 26 17.26 1.25 -6.66
C GLN A 26 16.21 1.19 -5.54
N HIS A 27 16.66 1.00 -4.29
CA HIS A 27 15.75 0.91 -3.14
C HIS A 27 14.85 2.15 -3.02
N ARG A 28 13.55 1.95 -2.79
CA ARG A 28 12.46 2.93 -2.86
C ARG A 28 12.24 3.50 -4.26
N SER A 29 12.16 2.61 -5.25
CA SER A 29 11.86 2.99 -6.63
C SER A 29 10.42 3.52 -6.75
N ALA A 30 10.27 4.67 -7.40
CA ALA A 30 8.98 5.30 -7.66
C ALA A 30 8.01 4.42 -8.46
N LEU A 31 8.51 3.42 -9.21
CA LEU A 31 7.65 2.50 -9.95
C LEU A 31 6.85 1.58 -9.04
N VAL A 32 7.47 1.05 -7.99
CA VAL A 32 6.84 0.08 -7.07
C VAL A 32 6.41 0.71 -5.75
N HIS A 33 6.97 1.88 -5.40
CA HIS A 33 6.50 2.73 -4.31
C HIS A 33 5.49 3.77 -4.81
N SER A 34 4.52 3.34 -5.61
CA SER A 34 3.46 4.20 -6.13
C SER A 34 2.14 3.46 -6.30
N VAL A 35 1.15 4.13 -6.86
CA VAL A 35 -0.14 3.55 -7.29
C VAL A 35 -0.01 2.66 -8.54
N LEU A 36 1.14 2.65 -9.21
CA LEU A 36 1.30 1.94 -10.48
C LEU A 36 1.01 0.43 -10.41
N PRO A 37 1.48 -0.35 -9.41
CA PRO A 37 1.17 -1.78 -9.35
C PRO A 37 -0.34 -2.07 -9.20
N PHE A 38 -1.02 -1.27 -8.38
CA PHE A 38 -2.48 -1.29 -8.26
C PHE A 38 -3.14 -0.95 -9.60
N TYR A 39 -2.73 0.14 -10.23
CA TYR A 39 -3.33 0.62 -11.48
C TYR A 39 -3.19 -0.40 -12.61
N VAL A 40 -2.02 -1.02 -12.78
CA VAL A 40 -1.81 -2.08 -13.78
C VAL A 40 -2.78 -3.24 -13.59
N ALA A 41 -3.06 -3.64 -12.35
CA ALA A 41 -4.03 -4.70 -12.05
C ALA A 41 -5.49 -4.30 -12.32
N THR A 42 -5.80 -3.01 -12.47
CA THR A 42 -7.16 -2.55 -12.84
C THR A 42 -7.43 -2.60 -14.34
N LEU A 43 -6.39 -2.78 -15.18
CA LEU A 43 -6.53 -2.77 -16.64
C LEU A 43 -7.34 -3.96 -17.19
N ASP A 44 -7.51 -5.03 -16.40
CA ASP A 44 -8.36 -6.17 -16.71
C ASP A 44 -9.40 -6.37 -15.59
N LEU A 45 -10.69 -6.36 -15.94
CA LEU A 45 -11.78 -6.56 -14.98
C LEU A 45 -11.64 -7.86 -14.19
N ARG A 46 -11.04 -8.89 -14.79
CA ARG A 46 -10.82 -10.20 -14.15
C ARG A 46 -9.81 -10.12 -13.00
N THR A 47 -8.94 -9.12 -12.99
CA THR A 47 -7.92 -8.92 -11.96
C THR A 47 -8.30 -7.87 -10.92
N TRP A 48 -9.52 -7.31 -10.95
CA TRP A 48 -9.96 -6.32 -9.96
C TRP A 48 -9.89 -6.79 -8.50
N PRO A 49 -10.20 -8.07 -8.14
CA PRO A 49 -9.92 -8.55 -6.79
C PRO A 49 -8.43 -8.50 -6.41
N VAL A 50 -7.53 -8.74 -7.37
CA VAL A 50 -6.09 -8.60 -7.17
C VAL A 50 -5.72 -7.14 -7.00
N ALA A 51 -6.28 -6.25 -7.81
CA ALA A 51 -6.07 -4.80 -7.69
C ALA A 51 -6.47 -4.30 -6.29
N ALA A 52 -7.68 -4.63 -5.81
CA ALA A 52 -8.11 -4.27 -4.47
C ALA A 52 -7.13 -4.77 -3.39
N GLY A 53 -6.70 -6.05 -3.49
CA GLY A 53 -5.72 -6.58 -2.55
C GLY A 53 -4.37 -5.86 -2.60
N LEU A 54 -3.81 -5.66 -3.79
CA LEU A 54 -2.54 -4.96 -4.00
C LEU A 54 -2.59 -3.53 -3.48
N GLY A 55 -3.68 -2.78 -3.73
CA GLY A 55 -3.81 -1.41 -3.24
C GLY A 55 -3.81 -1.35 -1.71
N PHE A 56 -4.50 -2.27 -1.01
CA PHE A 56 -4.36 -2.33 0.45
C PHE A 56 -2.93 -2.68 0.88
N GLY A 57 -2.33 -3.71 0.29
CA GLY A 57 -1.00 -4.19 0.68
C GLY A 57 0.11 -3.15 0.46
N VAL A 58 0.15 -2.55 -0.73
CA VAL A 58 1.07 -1.47 -1.09
C VAL A 58 0.79 -0.25 -0.21
N GLY A 59 -0.49 0.09 0.01
CA GLY A 59 -0.88 1.16 0.93
C GLY A 59 -0.28 0.98 2.33
N PHE A 60 -0.42 -0.20 2.94
CA PHE A 60 0.17 -0.47 4.26
C PHE A 60 1.69 -0.38 4.26
N HIS A 61 2.35 -0.87 3.20
CA HIS A 61 3.79 -0.76 3.05
C HIS A 61 4.25 0.70 3.03
N LEU A 62 3.66 1.50 2.14
CA LEU A 62 3.99 2.93 2.01
C LEU A 62 3.67 3.70 3.30
N ALA A 63 2.58 3.35 3.99
CA ALA A 63 2.23 3.99 5.26
C ALA A 63 3.31 3.76 6.33
N ALA A 64 3.90 2.55 6.42
CA ALA A 64 5.04 2.31 7.32
C ALA A 64 6.27 3.14 6.90
N ASP A 65 6.47 3.28 5.60
CA ASP A 65 7.58 4.00 4.99
C ASP A 65 7.56 5.52 5.20
N LEU A 66 6.43 6.08 5.64
CA LEU A 66 6.30 7.46 6.12
C LEU A 66 6.98 7.71 7.47
N PHE A 67 7.34 6.66 8.20
CA PHE A 67 7.98 6.78 9.51
C PHE A 67 9.36 6.09 9.51
N PRO A 68 10.27 6.46 8.60
CA PRO A 68 11.61 5.87 8.59
C PRO A 68 12.40 6.39 9.80
N GLY A 69 13.48 5.70 10.15
CA GLY A 69 14.42 6.24 11.16
C GLY A 69 15.00 7.59 10.74
N THR A 70 15.35 7.73 9.46
CA THR A 70 15.77 9.00 8.83
C THR A 70 15.49 8.97 7.34
N MET A 71 14.81 9.97 6.80
CA MET A 71 14.52 10.12 5.36
C MET A 71 15.72 10.71 4.59
N ARG A 72 16.79 9.93 4.42
CA ARG A 72 18.01 10.32 3.68
C ARG A 72 18.57 9.13 2.89
N GLY A 73 19.34 9.42 1.83
CA GLY A 73 20.06 8.40 1.04
C GLY A 73 19.13 7.30 0.52
N PHE A 74 19.32 6.07 0.98
CA PHE A 74 18.47 4.94 0.56
C PHE A 74 17.00 5.07 0.97
N ALA A 75 16.65 5.91 1.94
CA ALA A 75 15.25 6.10 2.33
C ALA A 75 14.44 7.01 1.41
N THR A 76 15.06 7.81 0.54
CA THR A 76 14.29 8.72 -0.35
C THR A 76 13.70 7.98 -1.55
N ILE A 77 12.68 8.51 -2.20
CA ILE A 77 12.17 7.97 -3.46
C ILE A 77 13.19 8.23 -4.58
N LYS A 78 13.35 7.25 -5.48
CA LYS A 78 14.15 7.36 -6.70
C LYS A 78 13.28 7.19 -7.93
N ILE A 79 13.40 8.13 -8.85
CA ILE A 79 12.83 8.00 -10.18
C ILE A 79 13.85 7.26 -11.04
N PRO A 80 13.46 6.17 -11.72
CA PRO A 80 14.35 5.46 -12.63
C PRO A 80 15.03 6.44 -13.60
N LEU A 81 16.33 6.24 -13.82
CA LEU A 81 17.17 7.06 -14.71
C LEU A 81 17.46 8.51 -14.25
N ILE A 82 16.72 9.04 -13.27
CA ILE A 82 16.89 10.44 -12.79
C ILE A 82 17.57 10.48 -11.41
N GLY A 83 17.30 9.48 -10.56
CA GLY A 83 17.82 9.42 -9.20
C GLY A 83 16.84 9.96 -8.16
N SER A 84 17.37 10.42 -7.02
CA SER A 84 16.54 10.76 -5.87
C SER A 84 15.83 12.11 -6.01
N ILE A 85 14.57 12.17 -5.56
CA ILE A 85 13.79 13.42 -5.46
C ILE A 85 13.99 14.18 -4.15
N GLY A 86 14.89 13.74 -3.27
CA GLY A 86 15.14 14.37 -1.97
C GLY A 86 14.09 14.05 -0.91
N ALA A 87 14.36 14.44 0.34
CA ALA A 87 13.59 14.00 1.51
C ALA A 87 12.14 14.50 1.53
N PHE A 88 11.93 15.81 1.37
CA PHE A 88 10.60 16.41 1.44
C PHE A 88 9.66 15.90 0.34
N PRO A 89 10.05 15.89 -0.95
CA PRO A 89 9.21 15.30 -1.99
C PRO A 89 8.96 13.80 -1.80
N SER A 90 9.89 13.06 -1.17
CA SER A 90 9.68 11.64 -0.85
C SER A 90 8.54 11.43 0.14
N TYR A 91 8.44 12.25 1.20
CA TYR A 91 7.32 12.16 2.14
C TYR A 91 5.98 12.42 1.45
N ILE A 92 5.90 13.46 0.62
CA ILE A 92 4.69 13.78 -0.14
C ILE A 92 4.34 12.63 -1.08
N TRP A 93 5.32 12.13 -1.82
CA TRP A 93 5.14 11.02 -2.75
C TRP A 93 4.56 9.79 -2.06
N ILE A 94 5.17 9.37 -0.95
CA ILE A 94 4.74 8.20 -0.19
C ILE A 94 3.33 8.42 0.38
N ALA A 95 3.06 9.60 0.96
CA ALA A 95 1.76 9.90 1.56
C ALA A 95 0.62 9.87 0.54
N VAL A 96 0.82 10.55 -0.60
CA VAL A 96 -0.17 10.60 -1.68
C VAL A 96 -0.40 9.21 -2.26
N ASN A 97 0.67 8.44 -2.51
CA ASN A 97 0.53 7.10 -3.08
C ASN A 97 -0.04 6.09 -2.07
N ALA A 98 0.25 6.20 -0.78
CA ALA A 98 -0.38 5.37 0.26
C ALA A 98 -1.90 5.59 0.29
N ALA A 99 -2.33 6.86 0.35
CA ALA A 99 -3.73 7.22 0.36
C ALA A 99 -4.44 6.81 -0.94
N ALA A 100 -3.85 7.09 -2.10
CA ALA A 100 -4.43 6.73 -3.39
C ALA A 100 -4.61 5.22 -3.56
N ASN A 101 -3.64 4.41 -3.13
CA ASN A 101 -3.74 2.96 -3.14
C ASN A 101 -4.88 2.45 -2.23
N MET A 102 -4.99 2.97 -0.99
CA MET A 102 -6.02 2.53 -0.05
C MET A 102 -7.43 2.94 -0.49
N VAL A 103 -7.61 4.19 -0.92
CA VAL A 103 -8.90 4.70 -1.41
C VAL A 103 -9.29 3.96 -2.69
N GLY A 104 -8.37 3.81 -3.64
CA GLY A 104 -8.61 3.06 -4.87
C GLY A 104 -8.99 1.60 -4.61
N ALA A 105 -8.29 0.93 -3.69
CA ALA A 105 -8.61 -0.43 -3.29
C ALA A 105 -10.02 -0.56 -2.68
N PHE A 106 -10.40 0.39 -1.82
CA PHE A 106 -11.72 0.43 -1.21
C PHE A 106 -12.82 0.61 -2.26
N VAL A 107 -12.68 1.59 -3.16
CA VAL A 107 -13.63 1.85 -4.25
C VAL A 107 -13.77 0.64 -5.17
N ILE A 108 -12.66 0.02 -5.59
CA ILE A 108 -12.71 -1.18 -6.43
C ILE A 108 -13.42 -2.32 -5.69
N LEU A 109 -13.17 -2.51 -4.38
CA LEU A 109 -13.81 -3.55 -3.59
C LEU A 109 -15.33 -3.34 -3.50
N GLU A 110 -15.80 -2.10 -3.30
CA GLU A 110 -17.22 -1.76 -3.31
C GLU A 110 -17.88 -2.07 -4.66
N TRP A 111 -17.17 -1.86 -5.77
CA TRP A 111 -17.72 -2.14 -7.10
C TRP A 111 -17.87 -3.63 -7.43
N ILE A 112 -17.08 -4.51 -6.80
CA ILE A 112 -17.01 -5.93 -7.17
C ILE A 112 -17.60 -6.89 -6.14
N ALA A 113 -17.98 -6.40 -4.95
CA ALA A 113 -18.41 -7.25 -3.85
C ALA A 113 -19.69 -6.73 -3.20
N ALA A 114 -20.60 -7.65 -2.87
CA ALA A 114 -21.72 -7.34 -1.98
C ALA A 114 -21.22 -6.98 -0.57
N ASP A 115 -21.96 -6.15 0.16
CA ASP A 115 -21.55 -5.56 1.45
C ASP A 115 -20.94 -6.55 2.44
N ARG A 116 -21.56 -7.72 2.63
CA ARG A 116 -21.03 -8.76 3.54
C ARG A 116 -19.68 -9.31 3.08
N VAL A 117 -19.50 -9.48 1.77
CA VAL A 117 -18.25 -9.98 1.19
C VAL A 117 -17.17 -8.90 1.27
N ALA A 118 -17.51 -7.64 0.99
CA ALA A 118 -16.62 -6.50 1.15
C ALA A 118 -16.17 -6.36 2.61
N ALA A 119 -17.08 -6.42 3.58
CA ALA A 119 -16.78 -6.36 5.00
C ALA A 119 -15.83 -7.50 5.45
N CYS A 120 -16.08 -8.73 5.01
CA CYS A 120 -15.19 -9.86 5.29
C CYS A 120 -13.80 -9.70 4.65
N ALA A 121 -13.74 -9.16 3.42
CA ALA A 121 -12.48 -8.86 2.76
C ALA A 121 -11.70 -7.77 3.50
N LEU A 122 -12.36 -6.68 3.91
CA LEU A 122 -11.77 -5.60 4.71
C LEU A 122 -11.29 -6.09 6.08
N ALA A 123 -12.03 -6.97 6.74
CA ALA A 123 -11.58 -7.58 7.99
C ALA A 123 -10.31 -8.42 7.78
N ALA A 124 -10.27 -9.23 6.73
CA ALA A 124 -9.09 -10.03 6.39
C ALA A 124 -7.87 -9.16 6.06
N THR A 125 -8.04 -8.12 5.23
CA THR A 125 -6.95 -7.20 4.89
C THR A 125 -6.52 -6.35 6.08
N GLY A 126 -7.45 -5.96 6.96
CA GLY A 126 -7.17 -5.26 8.21
C GLY A 126 -6.31 -6.09 9.16
N VAL A 127 -6.61 -7.37 9.35
CA VAL A 127 -5.79 -8.30 10.16
C VAL A 127 -4.39 -8.46 9.55
N LEU A 128 -4.29 -8.65 8.24
CA LEU A 128 -3.00 -8.78 7.54
C LEU A 128 -2.18 -7.48 7.65
N GLY A 129 -2.81 -6.34 7.40
CA GLY A 129 -2.21 -5.01 7.49
C GLY A 129 -1.71 -4.72 8.91
N ALA A 130 -2.54 -4.93 9.93
CA ALA A 130 -2.13 -4.76 11.32
C ALA A 130 -0.97 -5.69 11.69
N SER A 131 -1.04 -6.98 11.31
CA SER A 131 0.04 -7.93 11.57
C SER A 131 1.35 -7.54 10.88
N TYR A 132 1.30 -6.97 9.69
CA TYR A 132 2.46 -6.44 8.98
C TYR A 132 3.03 -5.20 9.68
N LEU A 133 2.18 -4.20 9.93
CA LEU A 133 2.57 -2.92 10.53
C LEU A 133 3.18 -3.08 11.94
N LEU A 134 2.70 -4.05 12.72
CA LEU A 134 3.27 -4.35 14.05
C LEU A 134 4.69 -4.94 14.01
N ARG A 135 5.12 -5.48 12.87
CA ARG A 135 6.44 -6.13 12.70
C ARG A 135 7.42 -5.29 11.88
N THR A 136 6.92 -4.31 11.14
CA THR A 136 7.72 -3.47 10.25
C THR A 136 8.16 -2.18 10.94
N LYS A 137 9.39 -1.73 10.64
CA LYS A 137 9.91 -0.46 11.14
C LYS A 137 9.02 0.70 10.68
N GLY A 138 8.66 1.60 11.59
CA GLY A 138 7.73 2.70 11.31
C GLY A 138 6.25 2.29 11.30
N GLY A 139 5.95 0.99 11.22
CA GLY A 139 4.59 0.49 11.07
C GLY A 139 3.69 0.74 12.29
N PHE A 140 4.23 0.76 13.52
CA PHE A 140 3.45 1.14 14.70
C PHE A 140 2.87 2.55 14.59
N TYR A 141 3.67 3.54 14.16
CA TYR A 141 3.19 4.91 13.97
C TYR A 141 2.13 4.98 12.86
N ALA A 142 2.36 4.28 11.76
CA ALA A 142 1.39 4.17 10.69
C ALA A 142 0.06 3.57 11.18
N LEU A 143 0.11 2.49 11.98
CA LEU A 143 -1.08 1.86 12.55
C LEU A 143 -1.85 2.83 13.46
N VAL A 144 -1.16 3.56 14.32
CA VAL A 144 -1.78 4.59 15.18
C VAL A 144 -2.48 5.66 14.35
N VAL A 145 -1.82 6.19 13.32
CA VAL A 145 -2.41 7.19 12.42
C VAL A 145 -3.63 6.65 11.70
N MET A 146 -3.55 5.43 11.18
CA MET A 146 -4.69 4.80 10.49
C MET A 146 -5.87 4.55 11.41
N ILE A 147 -5.64 4.09 12.65
CA ILE A 147 -6.70 3.94 13.66
C ILE A 147 -7.31 5.30 14.00
N ALA A 148 -6.49 6.32 14.22
CA ALA A 148 -6.97 7.67 14.52
C ALA A 148 -7.81 8.25 13.38
N LEU A 149 -7.37 8.10 12.13
CA LEU A 149 -8.13 8.51 10.95
C LEU A 149 -9.44 7.72 10.85
N GLY A 150 -9.40 6.40 10.99
CA GLY A 150 -10.60 5.56 10.98
C GLY A 150 -11.61 5.97 12.06
N TRP A 151 -11.13 6.30 13.26
CA TRP A 151 -11.97 6.81 14.34
C TRP A 151 -12.64 8.15 13.97
N LEU A 152 -11.88 9.10 13.41
CA LEU A 152 -12.41 10.41 12.99
C LEU A 152 -13.46 10.33 11.87
N PHE A 153 -13.41 9.29 11.03
CA PHE A 153 -14.40 9.09 9.98
C PHE A 153 -15.65 8.32 10.45
N LEU A 154 -15.56 7.60 11.58
CA LEU A 154 -16.65 6.79 12.13
C LEU A 154 -17.38 7.45 13.31
N GLY A 155 -16.73 8.38 14.02
CA GLY A 155 -17.27 9.13 15.15
C GLY A 155 -17.80 10.49 14.75
#